data_AF-A0A433STQ6-F1
#
_entry.id   AF-A0A433STQ6-F1
#
_cell.length_a   1.000
_cell.length_b   1.000
_cell.length_c   1.000
_cell.angle_alpha   90.00
_cell.angle_beta   90.00
_cell.angle_gamma   90.00
#
_symmetry.space_group_name_H-M   'P 1'
#
loop_
_entity.id
_entity.type
_entity.pdbx_description
1 polymer ?
#
loop_
_entity_poly.entity_id
_entity_poly.type
_entity_poly.pdbx_seq_one_letter_code
_entity_poly.pdbx_strand_id
1 'polypeptide(L)'
;MPNETGISFNEFKKFCQFLNNLDDFAIAMKMYTYAQQPVSQEEFLRAVMVCTGFSLGSHIVNTVFNIFDKDGDGHLSHKEFISLMKDRLHRGARSHLMHSQNTMEAFKTCVKNEMRTF
;
A
#
# COMPACT_ATOMS: atom_id res chain seq x y z
N MET A 1 -10.96 31.16 -4.47
CA MET A 1 -9.88 30.22 -4.86
C MET A 1 -9.70 29.26 -3.71
N PRO A 2 -9.85 27.94 -3.87
CA PRO A 2 -9.41 27.02 -2.83
C PRO A 2 -7.89 27.21 -2.69
N ASN A 3 -7.39 27.33 -1.46
CA ASN A 3 -5.97 27.49 -1.21
C ASN A 3 -5.20 26.32 -1.81
N GLU A 4 -4.45 26.55 -2.89
CA GLU A 4 -3.51 25.58 -3.46
C GLU A 4 -2.30 25.44 -2.53
N THR A 5 -2.49 24.75 -1.39
CA THR A 5 -1.37 24.33 -0.55
C THR A 5 -0.64 23.20 -1.24
N GLY A 6 0.52 23.52 -1.83
CA GLY A 6 1.42 22.52 -2.40
C GLY A 6 2.08 21.65 -1.32
N ILE A 7 2.75 20.59 -1.75
CA ILE A 7 3.51 19.68 -0.86
C ILE A 7 4.92 20.23 -0.67
N SER A 8 5.33 20.51 0.57
CA SER A 8 6.70 20.94 0.86
C SER A 8 7.69 19.79 0.71
N PHE A 9 8.97 20.12 0.50
CA PHE A 9 10.04 19.12 0.45
C PHE A 9 10.12 18.28 1.74
N ASN A 10 9.88 18.88 2.91
CA ASN A 10 9.93 18.18 4.18
C ASN A 10 8.79 17.15 4.31
N GLU A 11 7.58 17.50 3.86
CA GLU A 11 6.45 16.58 3.84
C GLU A 11 6.68 15.45 2.84
N PHE A 12 7.19 15.76 1.66
CA PHE A 12 7.60 14.76 0.68
C PHE A 12 8.67 13.82 1.24
N LYS A 13 9.70 14.35 1.91
CA LYS A 13 10.76 13.55 2.55
C LYS A 13 10.20 12.62 3.61
N LYS A 14 9.35 13.13 4.51
CA LYS A 14 8.68 12.31 5.54
C LYS A 14 7.81 11.22 4.91
N PHE A 15 7.06 11.55 3.86
CA PHE A 15 6.27 10.56 3.13
C PHE A 15 7.15 9.47 2.50
N CYS A 16 8.28 9.83 1.87
CA CYS A 16 9.24 8.86 1.35
C CYS A 16 9.86 7.98 2.44
N GLN A 17 10.15 8.54 3.62
CA GLN A 17 10.62 7.77 4.78
C GLN A 17 9.54 6.78 5.27
N PHE A 18 8.28 7.19 5.29
CA PHE A 18 7.17 6.28 5.54
C PHE A 18 7.13 5.14 4.51
N LEU A 19 7.24 5.46 3.22
CA LEU A 19 7.25 4.45 2.17
C LEU A 19 8.38 3.42 2.37
N ASN A 20 9.49 3.79 3.01
CA ASN A 20 10.57 2.87 3.31
C ASN A 20 10.24 1.81 4.37
N ASN A 21 9.24 2.06 5.21
CA ASN A 21 8.76 1.14 6.24
C ASN A 21 7.44 0.48 5.82
N LEU A 22 7.17 0.37 4.51
CA LEU A 22 5.89 -0.18 4.04
C LEU A 22 5.69 -1.64 4.39
N ASP A 23 6.75 -2.44 4.55
CA ASP A 23 6.59 -3.86 4.93
C ASP A 23 6.04 -3.99 6.37
N ASP A 24 6.55 -3.18 7.31
CA ASP A 24 6.02 -3.11 8.68
C ASP A 24 4.60 -2.55 8.71
N PHE A 25 4.35 -1.51 7.89
CA PHE A 25 3.01 -0.96 7.71
C PHE A 25 2.03 -1.98 7.14
N ALA A 26 2.47 -2.83 6.21
CA ALA A 26 1.67 -3.92 5.64
C ALA A 26 1.23 -4.91 6.71
N ILE A 27 2.12 -5.23 7.66
CA ILE A 27 1.83 -6.16 8.75
C ILE A 27 0.79 -5.54 9.69
N ALA A 28 0.94 -4.27 10.05
CA ALA A 28 -0.05 -3.56 10.86
C ALA A 28 -1.42 -3.52 10.16
N MET A 29 -1.44 -3.23 8.86
CA MET A 29 -2.65 -3.16 8.04
C MET A 29 -3.27 -4.53 7.78
N LYS A 30 -2.47 -5.61 7.75
CA LYS A 30 -2.96 -6.98 7.62
C LYS A 30 -3.94 -7.35 8.74
N MET A 31 -3.73 -6.85 9.96
CA MET A 31 -4.64 -7.08 11.09
C MET A 31 -6.04 -6.49 10.82
N TYR A 32 -6.12 -5.25 10.31
CA TYR A 32 -7.38 -4.61 9.94
C TYR A 32 -8.06 -5.32 8.77
N THR A 33 -7.27 -5.72 7.76
CA THR A 33 -7.80 -6.39 6.58
C THR A 33 -8.22 -7.84 6.84
N TYR A 34 -7.61 -8.53 7.82
CA TYR A 34 -8.05 -9.86 8.26
C TYR A 34 -9.44 -9.81 8.91
N ALA A 35 -9.73 -8.72 9.62
CA ALA A 35 -11.07 -8.42 10.12
C ALA A 35 -12.05 -7.93 9.03
N GLN A 36 -11.63 -7.89 7.75
CA GLN A 36 -12.36 -7.29 6.62
C GLN A 36 -12.84 -5.85 6.87
N GLN A 37 -12.13 -5.11 7.73
CA GLN A 37 -12.47 -3.73 8.04
C GLN A 37 -11.74 -2.78 7.09
N PRO A 38 -12.46 -1.83 6.46
CA PRO A 38 -11.84 -0.78 5.67
C PRO A 38 -11.10 0.20 6.60
N VAL A 39 -10.02 0.80 6.12
CA VAL A 39 -9.15 1.63 6.96
C VAL A 39 -9.42 3.11 6.73
N SER A 40 -9.87 3.79 7.78
CA SER A 40 -10.10 5.24 7.79
C SER A 40 -8.79 6.04 7.75
N GLN A 41 -8.87 7.32 7.44
CA GLN A 41 -7.72 8.24 7.50
C GLN A 41 -7.08 8.32 8.88
N GLU A 42 -7.88 8.23 9.95
CA GLU A 42 -7.38 8.26 11.33
C GLU A 42 -6.56 7.01 11.64
N GLU A 43 -7.07 5.84 11.26
CA GLU A 43 -6.36 4.57 11.43
C GLU A 43 -5.07 4.53 10.60
N PHE A 44 -5.11 5.06 9.37
CA PHE A 44 -3.93 5.21 8.54
C PHE A 44 -2.87 6.08 9.25
N LEU A 45 -3.26 7.25 9.77
CA LEU A 45 -2.36 8.14 10.52
C LEU A 45 -1.76 7.46 11.75
N ARG A 46 -2.58 6.73 12.52
CA ARG A 46 -2.12 5.97 13.68
C ARG A 46 -1.11 4.89 13.28
N ALA A 47 -1.38 4.14 12.21
CA ALA A 47 -0.46 3.13 11.73
C ALA A 47 0.87 3.76 11.24
N VAL A 48 0.83 4.93 10.58
CA VAL A 48 2.06 5.63 10.16
C VAL A 48 2.88 6.03 11.38
N MET A 49 2.24 6.59 12.41
CA MET A 49 2.90 6.95 13.67
C MET A 49 3.61 5.75 14.31
N VAL A 50 2.96 4.59 14.35
CA VAL A 50 3.50 3.37 14.93
C VAL A 50 4.71 2.87 14.13
N CYS A 51 4.66 2.91 12.80
CA CYS A 51 5.72 2.38 11.95
C CYS A 51 6.92 3.33 11.76
N THR A 52 6.74 4.64 11.90
CA THR A 52 7.79 5.62 11.57
C THR A 52 8.22 6.51 12.72
N GLY A 53 7.43 6.59 13.79
CA GLY A 53 7.64 7.50 14.91
C GLY A 53 7.29 8.97 14.61
N PHE A 54 6.68 9.29 13.46
CA PHE A 54 6.28 10.66 13.10
C PHE A 54 4.95 10.70 12.34
N SER A 55 4.25 11.84 12.43
CA SER A 55 2.98 12.04 11.74
C SER A 55 3.20 12.63 10.35
N LEU A 56 2.30 12.30 9.42
CA LEU A 56 2.13 13.01 8.17
C LEU A 56 1.12 14.15 8.37
N GLY A 57 1.26 15.22 7.58
CA GLY A 57 0.27 16.30 7.57
C GLY A 57 -1.08 15.80 7.02
N SER A 58 -2.19 16.31 7.56
CA SER A 58 -3.54 15.93 7.15
C SER A 58 -3.78 16.09 5.64
N HIS A 59 -3.29 17.18 5.04
CA HIS A 59 -3.41 17.39 3.59
C HIS A 59 -2.65 16.34 2.75
N ILE A 60 -1.55 15.77 3.26
CA ILE A 60 -0.84 14.66 2.59
C ILE A 60 -1.70 13.40 2.62
N VAL A 61 -2.28 13.09 3.78
CA VAL A 61 -3.15 11.92 3.95
C VAL A 61 -4.40 12.06 3.08
N ASN A 62 -5.02 13.24 3.06
CA ASN A 62 -6.12 13.54 2.15
C ASN A 62 -5.73 13.33 0.68
N THR A 63 -4.53 13.78 0.29
CA THR A 63 -4.03 13.58 -1.07
C THR A 63 -3.84 12.10 -1.40
N VAL A 64 -3.33 11.30 -0.46
CA VAL A 64 -3.19 9.84 -0.62
C VAL A 64 -4.56 9.19 -0.79
N PHE A 65 -5.54 9.50 0.07
CA PHE A 65 -6.87 8.92 -0.02
C PHE A 65 -7.54 9.31 -1.34
N ASN A 66 -7.50 10.58 -1.75
CA ASN A 66 -8.04 11.02 -3.04
C ASN A 66 -7.44 10.30 -4.27
N ILE A 67 -6.24 9.73 -4.17
CA ILE A 67 -5.58 8.99 -5.24
C ILE A 67 -5.95 7.50 -5.22
N PHE A 68 -6.08 6.91 -4.03
CA PHE A 68 -6.16 5.45 -3.85
C PHE A 68 -7.55 4.94 -3.47
N ASP A 69 -8.39 5.76 -2.85
CA ASP A 69 -9.81 5.50 -2.58
C ASP A 69 -10.59 5.68 -3.89
N LYS A 70 -10.98 4.57 -4.51
CA LYS A 70 -11.59 4.55 -5.85
C LYS A 70 -13.10 4.67 -5.81
N ASP A 71 -13.72 4.19 -4.74
CA ASP A 71 -15.17 4.25 -4.56
C ASP A 71 -15.61 5.51 -3.79
N GLY A 72 -14.66 6.23 -3.17
CA GLY A 72 -14.85 7.52 -2.54
C GLY A 72 -15.54 7.41 -1.17
N ASP A 73 -15.43 6.25 -0.51
CA ASP A 73 -16.07 6.00 0.78
C ASP A 73 -15.30 6.60 1.98
N GLY A 74 -14.15 7.23 1.72
CA GLY A 74 -13.28 7.85 2.73
C GLY A 74 -12.39 6.84 3.46
N HIS A 75 -12.36 5.60 3.02
CA HIS A 75 -11.57 4.51 3.56
C HIS A 75 -10.66 3.91 2.48
N LEU A 76 -9.70 3.10 2.91
CA LEU A 76 -8.92 2.24 2.03
C LEU A 76 -9.32 0.80 2.29
N SER A 77 -9.96 0.19 1.30
CA SER A 77 -10.19 -1.25 1.28
C SER A 77 -8.86 -2.01 1.14
N HIS A 78 -8.88 -3.31 1.44
CA HIS A 78 -7.72 -4.18 1.28
C HIS A 78 -7.14 -4.13 -0.15
N LYS A 79 -8.00 -4.03 -1.18
CA LYS A 79 -7.59 -4.00 -2.58
C LYS A 79 -6.87 -2.69 -2.92
N GLU A 80 -7.40 -1.57 -2.46
CA GLU A 80 -6.83 -0.23 -2.70
C GLU A 80 -5.50 -0.07 -1.97
N PHE A 81 -5.43 -0.57 -0.73
CA PHE A 81 -4.21 -0.58 0.05
C PHE A 81 -3.11 -1.42 -0.63
N ILE A 82 -3.43 -2.63 -1.14
CA ILE A 82 -2.46 -3.43 -1.91
C ILE A 82 -2.00 -2.67 -3.16
N SER A 83 -2.89 -1.94 -3.83
CA SER A 83 -2.55 -1.12 -5.00
C SER A 83 -1.51 -0.06 -4.64
N LEU A 84 -1.71 0.66 -3.53
CA LEU A 84 -0.75 1.63 -2.98
C LEU A 84 0.62 0.98 -2.70
N MET A 85 0.63 -0.20 -2.11
CA MET A 85 1.87 -0.94 -1.81
C MET A 85 2.62 -1.40 -3.07
N LYS A 86 1.89 -1.85 -4.09
CA LYS A 86 2.47 -2.35 -5.35
C LYS A 86 3.14 -1.25 -6.15
N ASP A 87 2.59 -0.04 -6.19
CA ASP A 87 3.20 1.10 -6.90
C ASP A 87 4.60 1.44 -6.38
N ARG A 88 4.86 1.20 -5.09
CA ARG A 88 6.19 1.39 -4.51
C ARG A 88 7.22 0.35 -5.00
N LEU A 89 6.79 -0.90 -5.18
CA LEU A 89 7.65 -2.00 -5.66
C LEU A 89 8.14 -1.80 -7.11
N HIS A 90 7.48 -0.92 -7.88
CA HIS A 90 7.84 -0.63 -9.27
C HIS A 90 8.96 0.41 -9.44
N ARG A 91 9.57 0.93 -8.37
CA ARG A 91 10.77 1.80 -8.43
C ARG A 91 12.05 1.02 -8.82
N GLY A 92 12.01 0.30 -9.94
CA GLY A 92 13.19 -0.22 -10.65
C GLY A 92 13.81 -1.53 -10.15
N ALA A 93 13.50 -2.01 -8.94
CA ALA A 93 14.17 -3.21 -8.39
C ALA A 93 13.65 -4.56 -8.93
N ARG A 94 12.47 -4.60 -9.56
CA ARG A 94 11.82 -5.85 -9.99
C ARG A 94 11.79 -6.12 -11.50
N SER A 95 12.10 -5.15 -12.35
CA SER A 95 12.18 -5.38 -13.79
C SER A 95 13.23 -6.46 -14.13
N HIS A 96 14.29 -6.59 -13.34
CA HIS A 96 15.30 -7.64 -13.49
C HIS A 96 15.00 -8.96 -12.76
N LEU A 97 14.14 -8.98 -11.74
CA LEU A 97 13.89 -10.19 -10.93
C LEU A 97 12.64 -10.97 -11.34
N MET A 98 11.70 -10.34 -12.06
CA MET A 98 10.45 -11.01 -12.49
C MET A 98 10.54 -11.67 -13.88
N HIS A 99 11.65 -11.51 -14.61
CA HIS A 99 11.84 -12.19 -15.91
C HIS A 99 12.33 -13.63 -15.78
N SER A 100 12.41 -14.17 -14.56
CA SER A 100 12.81 -15.56 -14.29
C SER A 100 11.91 -16.22 -13.23
N GLN A 101 10.60 -16.13 -13.42
CA GLN A 101 9.77 -17.26 -13.02
C GLN A 101 9.43 -18.00 -14.31
N ASN A 102 10.09 -19.14 -14.52
CA ASN A 102 9.76 -20.07 -15.58
C ASN A 102 8.24 -20.26 -15.59
N THR A 103 7.56 -19.70 -16.59
CA THR A 103 6.10 -19.78 -16.78
C THR A 103 5.61 -21.23 -16.68
N MET A 104 6.48 -22.16 -17.07
CA MET A 104 6.31 -23.60 -16.96
C MET A 104 6.23 -24.13 -15.51
N GLU A 105 7.03 -23.61 -14.58
CA GLU A 105 6.98 -24.05 -13.17
C GLU A 105 5.70 -23.55 -12.49
N ALA A 106 5.30 -22.31 -12.76
CA ALA A 106 4.01 -21.78 -12.30
C ALA A 106 2.82 -22.59 -12.85
N PHE A 107 2.87 -22.97 -14.13
CA PHE A 107 1.88 -23.84 -14.77
C PHE A 107 1.83 -25.23 -14.11
N LYS A 108 2.98 -25.88 -13.92
CA LYS A 108 3.07 -27.19 -13.24
C LYS A 108 2.51 -27.15 -11.84
N THR A 109 2.79 -26.10 -11.06
CA THR A 109 2.23 -25.93 -9.71
C THR A 109 0.71 -25.80 -9.74
N CYS A 110 0.16 -25.04 -10.68
CA CYS A 110 -1.28 -24.86 -10.82
C CYS A 110 -1.98 -26.18 -11.16
N VAL A 111 -1.49 -26.91 -12.17
CA VAL A 111 -2.04 -28.23 -12.55
C VAL A 111 -1.93 -29.23 -11.42
N LYS A 112 -0.79 -29.28 -10.71
CA LYS A 112 -0.59 -30.20 -9.57
C LYS A 112 -1.57 -29.93 -8.43
N ASN A 113 -1.91 -28.67 -8.19
CA ASN A 113 -2.88 -28.31 -7.16
C ASN A 113 -4.30 -28.67 -7.59
N GLU A 114 -4.67 -28.43 -8.85
CA GLU A 114 -5.98 -28.80 -9.39
C GLU A 114 -6.22 -30.33 -9.33
N MET A 115 -5.19 -31.12 -9.64
CA MET A 115 -5.25 -32.58 -9.58
C MET A 115 -5.29 -33.16 -8.15
N ARG A 116 -4.96 -32.37 -7.11
CA ARG A 116 -5.07 -32.80 -5.70
C ARG A 116 -6.46 -32.59 -5.12
N THR A 117 -7.28 -31.79 -5.79
CA THR A 117 -8.68 -31.54 -5.46
C THR A 117 -9.63 -32.60 -6.03
N PHE A 118 -9.10 -33.54 -6.82
CA PHE A 118 -9.74 -34.81 -7.21
C PHE A 118 -9.18 -35.95 -6.37
#